data_AF-A0A9P1HYK3-F1
#
_entry.id   AF-A0A9P1HYK3-F1
#
_cell.length_a   1.000
_cell.length_b   1.000
_cell.length_c   1.000
_cell.angle_alpha   90.00
_cell.angle_beta   90.00
_cell.angle_gamma   90.00
#
_symmetry.space_group_name_H-M   'P 1'
#
loop_
_entity.id
_entity.type
_entity.pdbx_description
1 polymer ?
#
loop_
_entity_poly.entity_id
_entity_poly.type
_entity_poly.pdbx_seq_one_letter_code
_entity_poly.pdbx_strand_id
1 'polypeptide(L)'
;MDLSEIIFICSLLCVSLTQAIKCKCTKESETITCYDGVCEAEGGSCLMLDHPSMGVHYTCHNKSLKDGACLFKTSKSGANVRICACNLMDFCNFSYWPEKSTRSIPAESRVAMDHDDPNASTTNSFTTLSFLICILSYIRLL
;
A
#
# COMPACT_ATOMS: atom_id res chain seq x y z
N MET A 1 -38.01 -0.89 -12.33
CA MET A 1 -36.66 -0.40 -12.05
C MET A 1 -36.12 0.16 -13.34
N ASP A 2 -35.99 1.48 -13.37
CA ASP A 2 -35.46 2.19 -14.53
C ASP A 2 -33.94 1.98 -14.65
N LEU A 3 -33.43 2.05 -15.87
CA LEU A 3 -31.99 1.89 -16.16
C LEU A 3 -31.13 2.89 -15.37
N SER A 4 -31.66 4.08 -15.11
CA SER A 4 -31.07 5.12 -14.27
C SER A 4 -30.90 4.69 -12.81
N GLU A 5 -31.87 3.98 -12.24
CA GLU A 5 -31.76 3.45 -10.88
C GLU A 5 -30.72 2.34 -10.79
N ILE A 6 -30.64 1.47 -11.80
CA ILE A 6 -29.64 0.41 -11.88
C ILE A 6 -28.23 1.01 -11.93
N ILE A 7 -28.02 2.05 -12.74
CA ILE A 7 -26.73 2.75 -12.85
C ILE A 7 -26.34 3.43 -11.53
N PHE A 8 -27.31 4.06 -10.84
CA PHE A 8 -27.07 4.71 -9.55
C PHE A 8 -26.74 3.70 -8.44
N ILE A 9 -27.40 2.54 -8.44
CA ILE A 9 -27.11 1.44 -7.51
C ILE A 9 -25.71 0.87 -7.81
N CYS A 10 -25.37 0.67 -9.08
CA CYS A 10 -24.04 0.19 -9.48
C CYS A 10 -22.92 1.17 -9.12
N SER A 11 -23.12 2.48 -9.27
CA SER A 11 -22.10 3.48 -8.90
C SER A 11 -21.88 3.54 -7.40
N LEU A 12 -22.94 3.43 -6.59
CA LEU A 12 -22.84 3.34 -5.13
C LEU A 12 -22.13 2.05 -4.67
N LEU A 13 -22.41 0.92 -5.32
CA LEU A 13 -21.76 -0.36 -5.03
C LEU A 13 -20.25 -0.35 -5.33
N CYS A 14 -19.83 0.35 -6.39
CA CYS A 14 -18.41 0.43 -6.78
C CYS A 14 -17.55 1.24 -5.78
N VAL A 15 -18.13 2.20 -5.04
CA VAL A 15 -17.38 3.02 -4.06
C VAL A 15 -17.01 2.22 -2.81
N SER A 16 -17.70 1.11 -2.53
CA SER A 16 -17.51 0.31 -1.32
C SER A 16 -16.52 -0.85 -1.47
N LEU A 17 -15.89 -1.04 -2.63
CA LEU A 17 -14.84 -2.06 -2.77
C LEU A 17 -13.54 -1.61 -2.08
N THR A 18 -13.46 -1.83 -0.77
CA THR A 18 -12.18 -1.89 -0.08
C THR A 18 -11.48 -3.17 -0.52
N GLN A 19 -10.50 -3.05 -1.42
CA GLN A 19 -9.67 -4.20 -1.80
C GLN A 19 -8.81 -4.61 -0.60
N ALA A 20 -8.90 -5.88 -0.21
CA ALA A 20 -7.95 -6.47 0.73
C ALA A 20 -6.59 -6.62 0.03
N ILE A 21 -5.52 -6.14 0.66
CA ILE A 21 -4.15 -6.24 0.14
C ILE A 21 -3.44 -7.43 0.79
N LYS A 22 -2.69 -8.19 0.02
CA LYS A 22 -1.83 -9.27 0.52
C LYS A 22 -0.45 -8.72 0.88
N CYS A 23 0.08 -9.10 2.03
CA CYS A 23 1.41 -8.69 2.46
C CYS A 23 2.26 -9.90 2.80
N LYS A 24 3.59 -9.77 2.68
CA LYS A 24 4.50 -10.73 3.29
C LYS A 24 4.39 -10.60 4.80
N CYS A 25 4.44 -11.70 5.53
CA CYS A 25 4.60 -11.70 6.97
C CYS A 25 5.64 -12.73 7.42
N THR A 26 6.30 -12.43 8.55
CA THR A 26 7.39 -13.27 9.12
C THR A 26 7.09 -13.71 10.54
N LYS A 27 6.06 -13.13 11.16
CA LYS A 27 5.69 -13.43 12.53
C LYS A 27 4.19 -13.18 12.73
N GLU A 28 3.53 -14.10 13.41
CA GLU A 28 2.17 -13.93 13.89
C GLU A 28 2.11 -12.92 15.05
N SER A 29 0.98 -12.25 15.19
CA SER A 29 0.67 -11.41 16.36
C SER A 29 -0.76 -11.69 16.82
N GLU A 30 -1.13 -11.18 18.00
CA GLU A 30 -2.50 -11.31 18.54
C GLU A 30 -3.57 -10.76 17.59
N THR A 31 -3.22 -9.84 16.69
CA THR A 31 -4.14 -9.15 15.79
C THR A 31 -3.95 -9.48 14.31
N ILE A 32 -2.90 -10.23 13.94
CA ILE A 32 -2.56 -10.56 12.55
C ILE A 32 -2.21 -12.05 12.46
N THR A 33 -2.99 -12.79 11.68
CA THR A 33 -2.72 -14.19 11.31
C THR A 33 -1.78 -14.23 10.11
N CYS A 34 -0.70 -15.00 10.22
CA CYS A 34 0.32 -15.14 9.17
C CYS A 34 0.29 -16.57 8.64
N TYR A 35 -0.54 -16.83 7.63
CA TYR A 35 -0.67 -18.17 7.05
C TYR A 35 0.27 -18.31 5.85
N ASP A 36 1.14 -19.32 5.89
CA ASP A 36 2.14 -19.59 4.84
C ASP A 36 3.01 -18.36 4.46
N GLY A 37 3.32 -17.54 5.47
CA GLY A 37 4.10 -16.31 5.28
C GLY A 37 3.35 -15.18 4.55
N VAL A 38 2.03 -15.25 4.50
CA VAL A 38 1.14 -14.23 3.91
C VAL A 38 0.08 -13.81 4.93
N CYS A 39 -0.24 -12.51 4.94
CA CYS A 39 -1.38 -11.96 5.68
C CYS A 39 -2.17 -11.04 4.76
N GLU A 40 -3.46 -10.83 5.08
CA GLU A 40 -4.36 -9.95 4.33
C GLU A 40 -4.80 -8.78 5.20
N ALA A 41 -4.91 -7.58 4.60
CA ALA A 41 -5.37 -6.39 5.30
C ALA A 41 -6.48 -5.69 4.52
N GLU A 42 -7.68 -5.63 5.09
CA GLU A 42 -8.83 -4.91 4.52
C GLU A 42 -8.69 -3.41 4.79
N GLY A 43 -8.48 -2.60 3.74
CA GLY A 43 -8.27 -1.15 3.90
C GLY A 43 -7.01 -0.79 4.70
N GLY A 44 -6.07 -1.73 4.80
CA GLY A 44 -4.86 -1.61 5.61
C GLY A 44 -3.61 -1.23 4.82
N SER A 45 -2.44 -1.55 5.39
CA SER A 45 -1.12 -1.40 4.78
C SER A 45 -0.20 -2.56 5.14
N CYS A 46 0.75 -2.86 4.26
CA CYS A 46 1.83 -3.76 4.53
C CYS A 46 2.98 -3.03 5.23
N LEU A 47 3.53 -3.64 6.28
CA LEU A 47 4.64 -3.09 7.03
C LEU A 47 5.93 -3.88 6.82
N MET A 48 7.04 -3.15 6.88
CA MET A 48 8.38 -3.67 7.11
C MET A 48 8.94 -3.04 8.39
N LEU A 49 9.50 -3.86 9.27
CA LEU A 49 10.22 -3.45 10.46
C LEU A 49 11.65 -3.95 10.37
N ASP A 50 12.61 -3.03 10.37
CA ASP A 50 14.04 -3.34 10.37
C ASP A 50 14.61 -3.10 11.76
N HIS A 51 15.01 -4.18 12.41
CA HIS A 51 15.60 -4.19 13.74
C HIS A 51 17.09 -4.52 13.67
N PRO A 52 17.99 -3.72 14.30
CA PRO A 52 19.44 -3.86 14.12
C PRO A 52 20.00 -5.24 14.52
N SER A 53 19.38 -5.92 15.50
CA SER A 53 19.80 -7.26 15.94
C SER A 53 18.93 -8.42 15.45
N MET A 54 17.66 -8.17 15.07
CA MET A 54 16.73 -9.24 14.68
C MET A 54 16.53 -9.32 13.16
N GLY A 55 16.99 -8.29 12.43
CA GLY A 55 16.82 -8.18 11.00
C GLY A 55 15.45 -7.62 10.61
N VAL A 56 15.07 -7.92 9.37
CA VAL A 56 13.85 -7.41 8.74
C VAL A 56 12.68 -8.34 9.02
N HIS A 57 11.59 -7.77 9.51
CA HIS A 57 10.33 -8.45 9.75
C HIS A 57 9.20 -7.79 8.96
N TYR A 58 8.34 -8.62 8.40
CA TYR A 58 7.16 -8.20 7.65
C TYR A 58 5.88 -8.52 8.41
N THR A 59 4.86 -7.67 8.27
CA THR A 59 3.53 -7.87 8.85
C THR A 59 2.45 -7.03 8.14
N CYS A 60 1.19 -7.31 8.43
CA CYS A 60 0.03 -6.52 8.01
C CYS A 60 -0.34 -5.48 9.07
N HIS A 61 -0.99 -4.41 8.65
CA HIS A 61 -1.54 -3.39 9.53
C HIS A 61 -2.93 -2.98 9.08
N ASN A 62 -3.89 -3.02 10.00
CA ASN A 62 -5.31 -2.76 9.69
C ASN A 62 -5.63 -1.29 9.42
N LYS A 63 -4.64 -0.39 9.51
CA LYS A 63 -4.80 1.02 9.13
C LYS A 63 -4.00 1.29 7.88
N SER A 64 -4.62 2.00 6.95
CA SER A 64 -3.92 2.56 5.81
C SER A 64 -2.91 3.61 6.28
N LEU A 65 -1.66 3.44 5.84
CA LEU A 65 -0.57 4.40 6.05
C LEU A 65 -0.11 4.89 4.68
N LYS A 66 0.55 6.05 4.65
CA LYS A 66 1.07 6.63 3.41
C LYS A 66 2.04 5.66 2.74
N ASP A 67 1.82 5.38 1.45
CA ASP A 67 2.68 4.48 0.67
C ASP A 67 4.13 4.99 0.63
N GLY A 68 5.09 4.08 0.79
CA GLY A 68 6.52 4.37 0.81
C GLY A 68 7.01 5.13 2.05
N ALA A 69 6.12 5.44 3.02
CA ALA A 69 6.51 6.20 4.20
C ALA A 69 7.34 5.35 5.16
N CYS A 70 8.46 5.90 5.63
CA CYS A 70 9.30 5.30 6.65
C CYS A 70 9.47 6.23 7.84
N LEU A 71 9.52 5.66 9.05
CA LEU A 71 9.78 6.37 10.29
C LEU A 71 10.72 5.55 11.18
N PHE A 72 11.42 6.25 12.08
CA PHE A 72 12.26 5.63 13.09
C PHE A 72 11.58 5.68 14.45
N LYS A 73 11.62 4.58 15.20
CA LYS A 73 11.10 4.47 16.56
C LYS A 73 12.09 3.75 17.45
N THR A 74 12.12 4.13 18.72
CA THR A 74 12.80 3.33 19.74
C THR A 74 11.89 2.17 20.13
N SER A 75 12.37 0.95 19.94
CA SER A 75 11.71 -0.28 20.38
C SER A 75 11.69 -0.38 21.92
N LYS A 76 10.92 -1.33 22.46
CA LYS A 76 10.85 -1.58 23.91
C LYS A 76 12.20 -1.95 24.53
N SER A 77 13.11 -2.52 23.76
CA SER A 77 14.48 -2.87 24.18
C SER A 77 15.46 -1.70 24.07
N GLY A 78 15.02 -0.51 23.64
CA GLY A 78 15.88 0.66 23.44
C GLY A 78 16.57 0.72 22.07
N ALA A 79 16.40 -0.30 21.22
CA ALA A 79 16.98 -0.30 19.88
C ALA A 79 16.19 0.63 18.93
N ASN A 80 16.89 1.40 18.11
CA ASN A 80 16.28 2.21 17.05
C ASN A 80 15.85 1.30 15.88
N VAL A 81 14.56 1.26 15.59
CA VAL A 81 13.97 0.46 14.51
C VAL A 81 13.43 1.36 13.42
N ARG A 82 13.64 0.96 12.17
CA ARG A 82 13.03 1.61 11.01
C ARG A 82 11.75 0.86 10.67
N ILE A 83 10.64 1.58 10.57
CA ILE A 83 9.34 1.02 10.19
C ILE A 83 8.90 1.71 8.91
N CYS A 84 8.62 0.93 7.87
CA CYS A 84 8.11 1.42 6.59
C CYS A 84 6.76 0.81 6.26
N ALA A 85 5.94 1.55 5.53
CA ALA A 85 4.59 1.16 5.14
C ALA A 85 4.34 1.33 3.64
N CYS A 86 3.54 0.45 3.06
CA CYS A 86 3.07 0.52 1.69
C CYS A 86 1.66 -0.07 1.57
N ASN A 87 0.88 0.38 0.59
CA ASN A 87 -0.52 -0.06 0.39
C ASN A 87 -0.97 -0.05 -1.08
N LEU A 88 -0.06 0.15 -2.04
CA LEU A 88 -0.42 0.22 -3.47
C LEU A 88 -0.61 -1.14 -4.14
N MET A 89 0.13 -2.17 -3.71
CA MET A 89 0.15 -3.47 -4.41
C MET A 89 0.46 -4.63 -3.47
N ASP A 90 -0.02 -5.82 -3.83
CA ASP A 90 0.28 -7.05 -3.10
C ASP A 90 1.79 -7.25 -2.94
N PHE A 91 2.18 -7.68 -1.75
CA PHE A 91 3.56 -7.95 -1.33
C PHE A 91 4.51 -6.75 -1.47
N CYS A 92 3.99 -5.51 -1.51
CA CYS A 92 4.81 -4.30 -1.62
C CYS A 92 5.90 -4.20 -0.55
N ASN A 93 5.65 -4.69 0.67
CA ASN A 93 6.60 -4.59 1.78
C ASN A 93 7.89 -5.39 1.52
N PHE A 94 7.76 -6.54 0.86
CA PHE A 94 8.89 -7.35 0.45
C PHE A 94 9.55 -6.78 -0.82
N SER A 95 8.75 -6.27 -1.76
CA SER A 95 9.26 -5.70 -3.01
C SER A 95 10.07 -4.43 -2.78
N TYR A 96 9.60 -3.52 -1.92
CA TYR A 96 10.25 -2.24 -1.64
C TYR A 96 11.46 -2.42 -0.71
N TRP A 97 11.36 -3.31 0.27
CA TRP A 97 12.36 -3.48 1.32
C TRP A 97 12.71 -4.97 1.54
N PRO A 98 13.43 -5.62 0.61
CA PRO A 98 13.82 -7.01 0.75
C PRO A 98 14.87 -7.19 1.85
N GLU A 99 14.89 -8.36 2.48
CA GLU A 99 15.76 -8.71 3.63
C GLU A 99 17.27 -8.51 3.38
N LYS A 100 17.70 -8.53 2.11
CA LYS A 100 19.10 -8.32 1.71
C LYS A 100 19.53 -6.85 1.64
N SER A 101 18.59 -5.90 1.71
CA SER A 101 18.86 -4.47 1.47
C SER A 101 19.55 -3.74 2.63
N THR A 102 19.66 -4.32 3.82
CA THR A 102 20.03 -3.61 5.06
C THR A 102 21.46 -3.84 5.59
N ARG A 103 22.37 -4.47 4.82
CA ARG A 103 23.79 -4.59 5.23
C ARG A 103 24.74 -3.53 4.67
N SER A 104 24.26 -2.48 4.01
CA SER A 104 25.17 -1.48 3.44
C SER A 104 24.60 -0.06 3.38
N ILE A 105 24.40 0.61 4.52
CA ILE A 105 24.44 2.08 4.57
C ILE A 105 25.04 2.54 5.92
N PRO A 106 26.33 2.94 5.98
CA PRO A 106 26.81 3.88 6.99
C PRO A 106 26.08 5.21 6.81
N ALA A 107 25.63 5.79 7.91
CA ALA A 107 24.85 7.02 7.96
C ALA A 107 25.64 8.21 7.38
N GLU A 108 25.40 8.59 6.13
CA GLU A 108 25.67 9.96 5.67
C GLU A 108 24.89 10.30 4.39
N SER A 109 24.50 11.58 4.29
CA SER A 109 23.82 12.26 3.19
C SER A 109 22.29 12.24 3.18
N ARG A 110 21.76 13.22 3.93
CA ARG A 110 20.61 14.04 3.51
C ARG A 110 20.90 14.61 2.12
N VAL A 111 19.99 14.47 1.16
CA VAL A 111 19.57 15.54 0.22
C VAL A 111 18.15 15.22 -0.22
N ALA A 112 17.22 16.11 0.11
CA ALA A 112 15.96 16.22 -0.61
C ALA A 112 16.29 16.64 -2.04
N MET A 113 16.05 15.77 -3.02
CA MET A 113 16.10 16.12 -4.43
C MET A 113 14.68 15.98 -4.98
N ASP A 114 13.99 17.12 -4.92
CA ASP A 114 13.00 17.52 -5.91
C ASP A 114 13.68 17.44 -7.28
N HIS A 115 13.19 16.54 -8.14
CA HIS A 115 13.45 16.62 -9.57
C HIS A 115 12.22 16.10 -10.32
N ASP A 116 11.46 17.07 -10.80
CA ASP A 116 10.55 16.99 -11.92
C ASP A 116 11.32 16.41 -13.12
N ASP A 117 10.84 15.30 -13.69
CA ASP A 117 10.94 15.06 -15.12
C ASP A 117 9.80 14.14 -15.56
N PRO A 118 9.09 14.49 -16.65
CA PRO A 118 7.97 13.73 -17.16
C PRO A 118 8.46 12.63 -18.12
N ASN A 119 7.59 11.64 -18.31
CA ASN A 119 7.54 10.79 -19.50
C ASN A 119 8.44 9.54 -19.47
N ALA A 120 7.86 8.41 -19.06
CA ALA A 120 7.44 7.36 -19.99
C ALA A 120 7.17 6.04 -19.27
N SER A 121 5.93 5.55 -19.40
CA SER A 121 5.57 4.17 -19.80
C SER A 121 4.44 3.57 -18.94
N THR A 122 3.24 3.60 -19.54
CA THR A 122 2.31 2.47 -19.64
C THR A 122 1.53 2.06 -18.38
N THR A 123 0.25 1.73 -18.59
CA THR A 123 -0.74 1.14 -17.64
C THR A 123 -1.31 2.17 -16.65
N ASN A 124 -2.55 2.69 -16.73
CA ASN A 124 -3.85 2.06 -16.97
C ASN A 124 -4.84 3.07 -17.58
N SER A 125 -5.17 2.94 -18.88
CA SER A 125 -6.18 3.78 -19.56
C SER A 125 -7.64 3.31 -19.36
N PHE A 126 -7.90 2.35 -18.46
CA PHE A 126 -9.26 1.80 -18.27
C PHE A 126 -10.10 2.56 -17.23
N THR A 127 -9.47 3.23 -16.26
CA THR A 127 -10.18 3.92 -15.17
C THR A 127 -10.63 5.33 -15.55
N THR A 128 -9.86 6.07 -16.34
CA THR A 128 -10.27 7.42 -16.81
C THR A 128 -11.34 7.37 -17.90
N LEU A 129 -11.32 6.35 -18.76
CA LEU A 129 -12.35 6.15 -19.78
C LEU A 129 -13.72 5.83 -19.13
N SER A 130 -13.73 5.04 -18.05
CA SER A 130 -14.96 4.67 -17.35
C SER A 130 -15.63 5.87 -16.66
N PHE A 131 -14.87 6.78 -16.06
CA PHE A 131 -15.42 8.03 -15.49
C PHE A 131 -15.92 8.99 -16.57
N LEU A 132 -15.21 9.12 -17.70
CA LEU A 132 -15.64 9.95 -18.82
C LEU A 132 -16.89 9.41 -19.51
N ILE A 133 -17.00 8.08 -19.68
CA ILE A 133 -18.21 7.45 -20.22
C ILE A 133 -19.39 7.73 -19.29
N CYS A 134 -19.25 7.56 -17.97
CA CYS A 134 -20.31 7.87 -17.00
C CYS A 134 -20.78 9.33 -17.07
N ILE A 135 -19.86 10.30 -17.15
CA ILE A 135 -20.19 11.73 -17.25
C ILE A 135 -20.84 12.07 -18.61
N LEU A 136 -20.33 11.51 -19.71
CA LEU A 136 -20.88 11.75 -21.06
C LEU A 136 -22.28 11.14 -21.25
N SER A 137 -22.58 10.01 -20.61
CA SER A 137 -23.94 9.44 -20.59
C SER A 137 -24.92 10.27 -19.76
N TYR A 138 -24.46 10.99 -18.74
CA TYR A 138 -25.30 11.91 -17.95
C TYR A 138 -25.68 13.17 -18.73
N ILE A 139 -24.74 13.73 -19.51
CA ILE A 139 -24.98 14.96 -20.31
C ILE A 139 -25.93 14.70 -21.49
N ARG A 140 -25.96 13.49 -22.06
CA ARG A 140 -26.89 13.13 -23.15
C ARG A 140 -28.32 12.79 -22.70
N LEU A 141 -28.58 12.71 -21.39
CA LEU A 141 -29.88 12.35 -20.82
C LEU A 141 -30.68 13.55 -20.27
N LEU A 142 -30.08 14.74 -20.24
CA LEU A 142 -30.71 16.04 -19.97
C LEU A 142 -31.15 16.70 -21.28
#